data_AF-A0A920IW28-F1
#
_entry.id   AF-A0A920IW28-F1
#
_cell.length_a   1.000
_cell.length_b   1.000
_cell.length_c   1.000
_cell.angle_alpha   90.00
_cell.angle_beta   90.00
_cell.angle_gamma   90.00
#
_symmetry.space_group_name_H-M   'P 1'
#
loop_
_entity.id
_entity.type
_entity.pdbx_description
1 polymer ?
#
loop_
_entity_poly.entity_id
_entity_poly.type
_entity_poly.pdbx_seq_one_letter_code
_entity_poly.pdbx_strand_id
1 'polypeptide(L)'
;MKPLSIKNLFVLTACFSFSYICIAKKEINLLTPEEISLNKHWVLEKGVLSISDTPGGIIWSKRKFGDFTISLEYKTSTKANSGLFFRTDPKNAVQGGFEIQIASPGLYKGKHMLVPFMMQKTKGLAAGKPDGDGM
;
A
#
# COMPACT_ATOMS: atom_id res chain seq x y z
N MET A 1 -69.49 14.97 -23.77
CA MET A 1 -69.28 13.51 -23.62
C MET A 1 -67.89 13.16 -24.14
N LYS A 2 -67.14 12.35 -23.38
CA LYS A 2 -65.71 11.91 -23.51
C LYS A 2 -65.50 10.87 -24.65
N PRO A 3 -64.27 10.43 -25.03
CA PRO A 3 -62.99 10.61 -24.33
C PRO A 3 -61.76 11.00 -25.18
N LEU A 4 -60.74 11.47 -24.45
CA LEU A 4 -59.33 11.56 -24.83
C LEU A 4 -58.73 10.14 -25.01
N SER A 5 -57.90 9.90 -26.02
CA SER A 5 -57.04 8.71 -26.09
C SER A 5 -55.66 9.06 -26.65
N ILE A 6 -54.70 9.16 -25.72
CA ILE A 6 -53.26 9.19 -25.98
C ILE A 6 -52.81 7.74 -26.18
N LYS A 7 -52.13 7.46 -27.29
CA LYS A 7 -51.37 6.21 -27.46
C LYS A 7 -49.93 6.55 -27.82
N ASN A 8 -49.10 6.53 -26.77
CA ASN A 8 -47.71 6.11 -26.72
C ASN A 8 -46.99 5.93 -28.08
N LEU A 9 -45.98 6.76 -28.34
CA LEU A 9 -44.73 6.22 -28.84
C LEU A 9 -43.57 6.76 -28.01
N PHE A 10 -43.13 5.87 -27.13
CA PHE A 10 -42.06 5.99 -26.17
C PHE A 10 -40.78 5.54 -26.88
N VAL A 11 -39.90 6.46 -27.28
CA VAL A 11 -38.46 6.15 -27.38
C VAL A 11 -37.69 7.40 -27.02
N LEU A 12 -37.71 7.76 -25.74
CA LEU A 12 -36.62 8.55 -25.17
C LEU A 12 -35.46 7.57 -25.05
N THR A 13 -34.65 7.45 -26.10
CA THR A 13 -33.34 6.79 -26.01
C THR A 13 -32.53 7.65 -25.06
N ALA A 14 -32.64 7.38 -23.77
CA ALA A 14 -31.63 7.74 -22.81
C ALA A 14 -30.40 6.95 -23.23
N CYS A 15 -29.66 7.49 -24.21
CA CYS A 15 -28.23 7.30 -24.28
C CYS A 15 -27.74 7.77 -22.91
N PHE A 16 -27.70 6.83 -21.96
CA PHE A 16 -26.69 6.81 -20.93
C PHE A 16 -25.37 6.79 -21.71
N SER A 17 -24.96 7.96 -22.17
CA SER A 17 -23.56 8.32 -22.20
C SER A 17 -23.15 8.17 -20.75
N PHE A 18 -22.80 6.93 -20.39
CA PHE A 18 -21.95 6.64 -19.27
C PHE A 18 -20.70 7.43 -19.63
N SER A 19 -20.71 8.70 -19.22
CA SER A 19 -19.54 9.54 -19.20
C SER A 19 -18.57 8.70 -18.43
N TYR A 20 -17.62 8.11 -19.14
CA TYR A 20 -16.40 7.62 -18.54
C TYR A 20 -15.88 8.82 -17.76
N ILE A 21 -16.18 8.86 -16.47
CA ILE A 21 -15.50 9.73 -15.55
C ILE A 21 -14.06 9.21 -15.65
N CYS A 22 -13.27 9.89 -16.47
CA CYS A 22 -11.84 9.73 -16.49
C CYS A 22 -11.39 10.13 -15.09
N ILE A 23 -11.29 9.15 -14.18
CA ILE A 23 -10.70 9.37 -12.87
C ILE A 23 -9.23 9.68 -13.16
N ALA A 24 -8.88 10.97 -13.13
CA ALA A 24 -7.49 11.39 -13.15
C ALA A 24 -6.80 10.68 -11.98
N LYS A 25 -5.87 9.77 -12.27
CA LYS A 25 -5.07 9.10 -11.25
C LYS A 25 -4.26 10.17 -10.53
N LYS A 26 -4.60 10.44 -9.28
CA LYS A 26 -3.83 11.34 -8.42
C LYS A 26 -2.56 10.62 -8.00
N GLU A 27 -1.43 11.03 -8.55
CA GLU A 27 -0.12 10.63 -8.07
C GLU A 27 0.20 11.37 -6.76
N ILE A 28 0.81 10.66 -5.82
CA ILE A 28 1.10 11.15 -4.47
C ILE A 28 2.56 10.83 -4.19
N ASN A 29 3.34 11.85 -3.87
CA ASN A 29 4.64 11.66 -3.27
C ASN A 29 4.47 11.44 -1.76
N LEU A 30 4.81 10.26 -1.27
CA LEU A 30 4.75 9.96 0.17
C LEU A 30 5.91 10.57 0.95
N LEU A 31 7.04 10.89 0.30
CA LEU A 31 8.26 11.35 0.96
C LEU A 31 8.21 12.87 1.22
N THR A 32 7.14 13.30 1.89
CA THR A 32 6.96 14.68 2.36
C THR A 32 6.51 14.72 3.82
N PRO A 33 6.82 15.79 4.58
CA PRO A 33 6.38 15.93 5.96
C PRO A 33 4.85 15.94 6.14
N GLU A 34 4.08 16.28 5.10
CA GLU A 34 2.62 16.31 5.12
C GLU A 34 2.01 14.91 5.02
N GLU A 35 2.75 13.95 4.46
CA GLU A 35 2.26 12.61 4.12
C GLU A 35 2.74 11.52 5.07
N ILE A 36 3.87 11.71 5.75
CA ILE A 36 4.44 10.75 6.71
C ILE A 36 4.53 11.35 8.11
N SER A 37 4.21 10.54 9.11
CA SER A 37 4.45 10.83 10.53
C SER A 37 5.83 10.32 10.92
N LEU A 38 6.81 11.22 10.91
CA LEU A 38 8.19 10.92 11.34
C LEU A 38 8.28 10.79 12.86
N ASN A 39 9.26 10.01 13.30
CA ASN A 39 9.70 9.92 14.69
C ASN A 39 11.21 10.21 14.75
N LYS A 40 11.82 10.18 15.94
CA LYS A 40 13.24 10.50 16.13
C LYS A 40 14.24 9.55 15.43
N HIS A 41 13.78 8.39 14.97
CA HIS A 41 14.61 7.34 14.37
C HIS A 41 14.77 7.48 12.86
N TRP A 42 14.00 8.39 12.25
CA TRP A 42 13.94 8.58 10.80
C TRP A 42 14.16 10.05 10.44
N VAL A 43 14.88 10.27 9.35
CA VAL A 43 15.19 11.58 8.79
C VAL A 43 14.64 11.64 7.37
N LEU A 44 13.95 12.73 7.03
CA LEU A 44 13.44 12.99 5.69
C LEU A 44 14.09 14.26 5.16
N GLU A 45 15.01 14.11 4.21
CA GLU A 45 15.75 15.23 3.62
C GLU A 45 15.75 15.12 2.11
N LYS A 46 15.34 16.19 1.43
CA LYS A 46 15.37 16.29 -0.04
C LYS A 46 14.68 15.11 -0.75
N GLY A 47 13.56 14.63 -0.19
CA GLY A 47 12.80 13.50 -0.74
C GLY A 47 13.44 12.14 -0.49
N VAL A 48 14.47 12.04 0.36
CA VAL A 48 15.10 10.78 0.77
C VAL A 48 14.77 10.52 2.23
N LEU A 49 14.22 9.34 2.50
CA LEU A 49 13.97 8.85 3.84
C LEU A 49 15.13 7.94 4.29
N SER A 50 15.80 8.29 5.38
CA SER A 50 16.91 7.54 5.94
C SER A 50 16.78 7.34 7.45
N ILE A 51 17.60 6.45 8.02
CA ILE A 51 17.71 6.28 9.46
C ILE A 51 18.45 7.47 10.10
N SER A 52 18.11 7.79 11.34
CA SER A 52 18.92 8.69 12.18
C SER A 52 20.03 7.93 12.91
N ASP A 53 20.77 8.63 13.77
CA ASP A 53 21.80 8.05 14.64
C ASP A 53 21.23 7.03 15.64
N THR A 54 19.92 7.07 15.90
CA THR A 54 19.21 6.06 16.68
C THR A 54 18.26 5.29 15.74
N PRO A 55 18.70 4.21 15.08
CA PRO A 55 17.88 3.50 14.10
C PRO A 55 16.73 2.72 14.75
N GLY A 56 15.69 2.45 13.96
CA GLY A 56 14.59 1.57 14.34
C GLY A 56 13.22 2.24 14.33
N GLY A 57 12.21 1.52 14.82
CA GLY A 57 10.84 2.02 14.91
C GLY A 57 10.10 2.12 13.57
N ILE A 58 8.78 2.08 13.66
CA ILE A 58 7.88 2.13 12.52
C ILE A 58 7.38 3.57 12.35
N ILE A 59 7.39 4.05 11.11
CA ILE A 59 6.71 5.29 10.71
C ILE A 59 5.51 4.96 9.84
N TRP A 60 4.56 5.89 9.78
CA TRP A 60 3.28 5.66 9.14
C TRP A 60 2.99 6.77 8.14
N SER A 61 2.33 6.42 7.03
CA SER A 61 1.61 7.42 6.27
C SER A 61 0.51 8.02 7.14
N LYS A 62 0.30 9.33 7.04
CA LYS A 62 -0.78 10.04 7.73
C LYS A 62 -2.16 9.66 7.21
N ARG A 63 -2.22 9.15 5.98
CA ARG A 63 -3.45 8.71 5.32
C ARG A 63 -3.53 7.19 5.21
N LYS A 64 -4.76 6.71 5.04
CA LYS A 64 -5.06 5.32 4.70
C LYS A 64 -5.32 5.22 3.20
N PHE A 65 -4.84 4.15 2.59
CA PHE A 65 -5.00 3.87 1.17
C PHE A 65 -5.80 2.57 0.97
N GLY A 66 -6.70 2.56 -0.03
CA GLY A 66 -7.46 1.39 -0.44
C GLY A 66 -6.69 0.58 -1.50
N ASP A 67 -7.14 0.69 -2.75
CA ASP A 67 -6.39 0.17 -3.90
C ASP A 67 -5.36 1.20 -4.35
N PHE A 68 -4.13 0.73 -4.60
CA PHE A 68 -3.02 1.60 -4.96
C PHE A 68 -2.01 0.88 -5.86
N THR A 69 -1.19 1.67 -6.54
CA THR A 69 0.07 1.25 -7.12
C THR A 69 1.16 2.06 -6.44
N ILE A 70 2.28 1.43 -6.10
CA ILE A 70 3.42 2.10 -5.44
C ILE A 70 4.69 1.86 -6.25
N SER A 71 5.48 2.91 -6.40
CA SER A 71 6.87 2.85 -6.86
C SER A 71 7.77 3.18 -5.68
N LEU A 72 8.85 2.43 -5.52
CA LEU A 72 9.81 2.60 -4.43
C LEU A 72 11.21 2.35 -4.95
N GLU A 73 12.10 3.29 -4.67
CA GLU A 73 13.54 3.11 -4.79
C GLU A 73 14.14 2.97 -3.39
N TYR A 74 15.08 2.05 -3.23
CA TYR A 74 15.70 1.78 -1.94
C TYR A 74 17.18 1.44 -2.08
N LYS A 75 17.93 1.66 -1.00
CA LYS A 75 19.33 1.27 -0.86
C LYS A 75 19.55 0.72 0.54
N THR A 76 20.30 -0.38 0.63
CA THR A 76 20.59 -1.06 1.90
C THR A 76 22.04 -0.85 2.33
N SER A 77 22.28 -0.60 3.61
CA SER A 77 23.60 -0.76 4.24
C SER A 77 23.89 -2.24 4.50
N THR A 78 25.10 -2.59 4.96
CA THR A 78 25.45 -3.97 5.32
C THR A 78 24.55 -4.50 6.43
N LYS A 79 23.96 -5.70 6.24
CA LYS A 79 23.02 -6.34 7.18
C LYS A 79 21.76 -5.51 7.49
N ALA A 80 21.41 -4.52 6.64
CA ALA A 80 20.16 -3.79 6.76
C ALA A 80 18.94 -4.73 6.71
N ASN A 81 17.98 -4.43 7.57
CA ASN A 81 16.73 -5.15 7.70
C ASN A 81 15.60 -4.12 7.84
N SER A 82 14.72 -4.07 6.84
CA SER A 82 13.64 -3.09 6.75
C SER A 82 12.48 -3.68 5.94
N GLY A 83 11.39 -2.92 5.84
CA GLY A 83 10.17 -3.36 5.19
C GLY A 83 9.21 -2.23 4.87
N LEU A 84 8.48 -2.38 3.78
CA LEU A 84 7.28 -1.58 3.49
C LEU A 84 6.04 -2.38 3.87
N PHE A 85 5.36 -1.94 4.92
CA PHE A 85 4.14 -2.57 5.44
C PHE A 85 2.89 -1.94 4.83
N PHE A 86 1.92 -2.76 4.46
CA PHE A 86 0.64 -2.29 3.93
C PHE A 86 -0.51 -3.23 4.30
N ARG A 87 -1.72 -2.63 4.39
CA ARG A 87 -2.93 -3.31 4.89
C ARG A 87 -2.68 -4.03 6.22
N THR A 88 -1.95 -3.37 7.12
CA THR A 88 -1.58 -3.93 8.42
C THR A 88 -2.46 -3.41 9.55
N ASP A 89 -2.64 -4.23 10.58
CA ASP A 89 -3.12 -3.80 11.89
C ASP A 89 -2.06 -2.90 12.56
N PRO A 90 -2.36 -1.63 12.90
CA PRO A 90 -1.43 -0.75 13.61
C PRO A 90 -0.99 -1.26 14.99
N LYS A 91 -1.78 -2.13 15.63
CA LYS A 91 -1.41 -2.76 16.91
C LYS A 91 -0.52 -3.98 16.75
N ASN A 92 -0.41 -4.50 15.54
CA ASN A 92 0.39 -5.65 15.19
C ASN A 92 1.02 -5.42 13.81
N ALA A 93 1.82 -4.36 13.69
CA ALA A 93 2.27 -3.85 12.41
C ALA A 93 3.14 -4.83 11.60
N VAL A 94 3.84 -5.73 12.29
CA VAL A 94 4.78 -6.68 11.68
C VAL A 94 4.09 -7.96 11.23
N GLN A 95 3.20 -8.51 12.08
CA GLN A 95 2.57 -9.82 11.84
C GLN A 95 1.12 -9.70 11.33
N GLY A 96 0.50 -8.53 11.49
CA GLY A 96 -0.91 -8.28 11.20
C GLY A 96 -1.18 -7.71 9.81
N GLY A 97 -0.25 -7.87 8.86
CA GLY A 97 -0.37 -7.28 7.52
C GLY A 97 0.56 -7.91 6.49
N PHE A 98 0.66 -7.24 5.34
CA PHE A 98 1.61 -7.59 4.29
C PHE A 98 2.86 -6.73 4.40
N GLU A 99 4.00 -7.30 4.00
CA GLU A 99 5.27 -6.60 3.94
C GLU A 99 6.00 -6.92 2.64
N ILE A 100 6.50 -5.88 1.99
CA ILE A 100 7.58 -6.01 1.01
C ILE A 100 8.90 -5.89 1.78
N GLN A 101 9.60 -7.02 1.93
CA GLN A 101 10.88 -7.08 2.64
C GLN A 101 11.96 -6.30 1.90
N ILE A 102 12.70 -5.45 2.63
CA ILE A 102 13.87 -4.70 2.15
C ILE A 102 15.05 -5.12 3.02
N ALA A 103 15.87 -6.05 2.52
CA ALA A 103 16.97 -6.61 3.28
C ALA A 103 18.26 -6.63 2.48
N SER A 104 19.38 -6.63 3.21
CA SER A 104 20.68 -6.87 2.60
C SER A 104 20.77 -8.25 1.96
N PRO A 105 21.50 -8.38 0.84
CA PRO A 105 21.82 -9.69 0.28
C PRO A 105 22.42 -10.63 1.33
N GLY A 106 21.92 -11.86 1.38
CA GLY A 106 22.42 -12.91 2.28
C GLY A 106 21.96 -12.81 3.73
N LEU A 107 21.18 -11.79 4.13
CA LEU A 107 20.65 -11.70 5.49
C LEU A 107 19.63 -12.80 5.78
N TYR A 108 18.81 -13.14 4.79
CA TYR A 108 17.82 -14.22 4.87
C TYR A 108 18.18 -15.37 3.92
N LYS A 109 18.05 -16.60 4.41
CA LYS A 109 18.25 -17.82 3.62
C LYS A 109 16.90 -18.29 3.07
N GLY A 110 16.60 -17.96 1.81
CA GLY A 110 15.36 -18.35 1.12
C GLY A 110 15.09 -17.52 -0.13
N LYS A 111 14.21 -17.99 -1.04
CA LYS A 111 13.89 -17.33 -2.34
C LYS A 111 13.04 -16.05 -2.22
N HIS A 112 12.94 -15.44 -1.05
CA HIS A 112 11.92 -14.43 -0.74
C HIS A 112 12.47 -13.00 -0.61
N MET A 113 13.55 -12.67 -1.32
CA MET A 113 13.81 -11.26 -1.64
C MET A 113 12.94 -10.90 -2.85
N LEU A 114 11.91 -10.07 -2.60
CA LEU A 114 10.70 -9.81 -3.39
C LEU A 114 9.63 -10.90 -3.29
N VAL A 115 8.60 -10.65 -2.49
CA VAL A 115 7.36 -11.44 -2.47
C VAL A 115 6.17 -10.55 -2.85
N PRO A 116 5.90 -10.30 -4.15
CA PRO A 116 4.53 -10.16 -4.61
C PRO A 116 3.98 -11.57 -4.84
N PHE A 117 3.87 -12.38 -3.78
CA PHE A 117 3.18 -13.65 -3.91
C PHE A 117 1.70 -13.39 -3.65
N MET A 118 1.01 -12.95 -4.70
CA MET A 118 -0.40 -13.24 -4.88
C MET A 118 -0.56 -14.75 -4.78
N MET A 119 -0.82 -15.26 -3.58
CA MET A 119 -1.33 -16.61 -3.41
C MET A 119 -2.14 -16.70 -2.12
N GLN A 120 -3.42 -16.39 -2.31
CA GLN A 120 -4.50 -17.31 -2.01
C GLN A 120 -4.00 -18.75 -1.79
N LYS A 121 -3.61 -19.09 -0.56
CA LYS A 121 -3.44 -20.48 -0.12
C LYS A 121 -4.47 -20.75 0.94
N THR A 122 -5.48 -21.49 0.51
CA THR A 122 -6.34 -22.41 1.28
C THR A 122 -6.08 -22.45 2.78
N LYS A 123 -7.15 -22.20 3.55
CA LYS A 123 -7.27 -22.50 4.98
C LYS A 123 -6.49 -23.77 5.34
N GLY A 124 -5.43 -23.63 6.13
CA GLY A 124 -4.68 -24.76 6.67
C GLY A 124 -3.23 -24.37 6.93
N LEU A 125 -2.91 -24.21 8.22
CA LEU A 125 -1.64 -23.75 8.82
C LEU A 125 -1.32 -22.26 8.66
N ALA A 126 -1.49 -21.54 9.77
CA ALA A 126 -0.89 -20.24 10.00
C ALA A 126 0.63 -20.41 10.12
N ALA A 127 1.35 -20.33 9.01
CA ALA A 127 2.77 -20.04 9.06
C ALA A 127 2.90 -18.56 9.44
N GLY A 128 3.26 -18.28 10.70
CA GLY A 128 3.58 -16.93 11.15
C GLY A 128 4.74 -16.37 10.32
N LYS A 129 4.77 -15.06 10.11
CA LYS A 129 5.88 -14.43 9.41
C LYS A 129 7.11 -14.62 10.30
N PRO A 130 8.23 -15.16 9.78
CA PRO A 130 9.44 -15.32 10.57
C PRO A 130 9.80 -13.97 11.18
N ASP A 131 10.19 -13.95 12.46
CA ASP A 131 10.46 -12.72 13.20
C ASP A 131 11.56 -11.92 12.50
N GLY A 132 11.13 -10.91 11.73
CA GLY A 132 12.01 -10.01 11.01
C GLY A 132 12.80 -9.11 11.95
N ASP A 133 12.38 -8.97 13.21
CA ASP A 133 13.00 -8.08 14.20
C ASP A 133 13.98 -8.82 15.13
N GLY A 134 14.21 -10.12 14.92
CA GLY A 134 14.89 -11.01 15.87
C GLY A 134 16.34 -11.37 15.55
N MET A 135 17.15 -10.45 15.00
CA MET A 135 18.61 -10.62 14.94
C MET A 135 19.35 -9.53 15.68
#